data_AF-A0A3P1B2G1-F1
#
_entry.id   AF-A0A3P1B2G1-F1
#
_cell.length_a   1.000
_cell.length_b   1.000
_cell.length_c   1.000
_cell.angle_alpha   90.00
_cell.angle_beta   90.00
_cell.angle_gamma   90.00
#
_symmetry.space_group_name_H-M   'P 1'
#
loop_
_entity.id
_entity.type
_entity.pdbx_description
1 polymer ?
#
loop_
_entity_poly.entity_id
_entity_poly.type
_entity_poly.pdbx_seq_one_letter_code
_entity_poly.pdbx_strand_id
1 'polypeptide(L)'
;MTKQLSVNEILNFNDYFNEEGQKKLQKNFANIPFISREAIHHIKEGTFDVQKLDLIAFPMYSSNKFIALELTHEIASPANVDIPEYTILFFEQVQIDTLHILDNHLGMFLTNTEIFIGIYNQNKTTINLKLNEWKSEDFNTENLPSFWKLYAKFEKNI
;
A
#
# COMPACT_ATOMS: atom_id res chain seq x y z
N MET A 1 41.27 32.14 25.46
CA MET A 1 41.05 31.46 26.77
C MET A 1 39.84 30.56 26.62
N THR A 2 40.04 29.25 26.76
CA THR A 2 39.04 28.21 26.56
C THR A 2 38.14 28.14 27.80
N LYS A 3 36.84 28.39 27.64
CA LYS A 3 35.88 28.36 28.74
C LYS A 3 35.56 26.89 29.06
N GLN A 4 35.95 26.42 30.25
CA GLN A 4 35.61 25.09 30.74
C GLN A 4 34.19 25.13 31.32
N LEU A 5 33.25 24.42 30.70
CA LEU A 5 31.87 24.28 31.19
C LEU A 5 31.82 23.31 32.38
N SER A 6 30.98 23.63 33.37
CA SER A 6 30.74 22.82 34.56
C SER A 6 29.84 21.61 34.24
N VAL A 7 29.91 20.56 35.07
CA VAL A 7 29.17 19.29 34.87
C VAL A 7 27.65 19.50 34.75
N ASN A 8 27.09 20.48 35.45
CA ASN A 8 25.67 20.83 35.34
C ASN A 8 25.32 21.52 34.02
N GLU A 9 26.27 22.19 33.37
CA GLU A 9 26.07 22.76 32.04
C GLU A 9 26.16 21.67 30.95
N ILE A 10 26.94 20.62 31.16
CA ILE A 10 27.02 19.46 30.24
C ILE A 10 25.72 18.62 30.28
N LEU A 11 25.13 18.44 31.45
CA LEU A 11 23.86 17.70 31.59
C LEU A 11 22.67 18.42 30.94
N ASN A 12 22.68 19.76 30.92
CA ASN A 12 21.70 20.57 30.19
C ASN A 12 22.06 20.80 28.71
N PHE A 13 23.16 20.21 28.20
CA PHE A 13 23.56 20.36 26.80
C PHE A 13 22.86 19.37 25.86
N ASN A 14 22.18 18.35 26.39
CA ASN A 14 21.36 17.44 25.58
C ASN A 14 20.00 18.04 25.20
N ASP A 15 19.59 19.15 25.82
CA ASP A 15 18.34 19.87 25.48
C ASP A 15 18.55 20.96 24.41
N TYR A 16 19.76 21.09 23.86
CA TYR A 16 20.11 22.07 22.82
C TYR A 16 20.29 21.47 21.42
N PHE A 17 19.68 20.32 21.14
CA PHE A 17 19.22 20.08 19.77
C PHE A 17 17.91 20.86 19.60
N ASN A 18 18.07 22.16 19.31
CA ASN A 18 16.99 23.01 18.83
C ASN A 18 16.18 22.24 17.78
N GLU A 19 14.94 21.93 18.14
CA GLU A 19 13.88 21.51 17.21
C GLU A 19 13.55 22.62 16.18
N GLU A 20 14.34 23.70 16.10
CA GLU A 20 14.31 24.68 15.02
C GLU A 20 14.95 24.15 13.72
N GLY A 21 15.42 22.90 13.74
CA GLY A 21 15.61 22.06 12.56
C GLY A 21 14.38 21.23 12.18
N GLN A 22 13.18 21.53 12.69
CA GLN A 22 11.92 21.04 12.11
C GLN A 22 11.81 21.57 10.68
N LYS A 23 12.54 20.91 9.77
CA LYS A 23 12.24 20.93 8.35
C LYS A 23 10.74 20.78 8.25
N LYS A 24 10.08 21.76 7.65
CA LYS A 24 8.71 21.71 7.13
C LYS A 24 8.57 20.60 6.05
N LEU A 25 8.90 19.37 6.39
CA LEU A 25 8.58 18.13 5.69
C LEU A 25 7.80 17.35 6.76
N GLN A 26 6.48 17.24 6.72
CA GLN A 26 5.75 16.48 5.73
C GLN A 26 4.28 16.96 5.73
N LYS A 27 3.86 17.83 4.80
CA LYS A 27 2.42 18.08 4.63
C LYS A 27 1.71 17.01 3.79
N ASN A 28 2.48 16.11 3.18
CA ASN A 28 2.00 15.22 2.12
C ASN A 28 2.38 13.74 2.38
N PHE A 29 2.67 13.33 3.61
CA PHE A 29 2.83 11.90 3.94
C PHE A 29 1.67 11.46 4.80
N ALA A 30 1.13 10.28 4.50
CA ALA A 30 0.12 9.64 5.31
C ALA A 30 0.58 8.22 5.69
N ASN A 31 0.07 7.75 6.82
CA ASN A 31 0.25 6.37 7.26
C ASN A 31 -0.82 5.51 6.58
N ILE A 32 -0.38 4.50 5.83
CA ILE A 32 -1.25 3.58 5.10
C ILE A 32 -1.05 2.16 5.61
N PRO A 33 -2.08 1.30 5.61
CA PRO A 33 -1.93 -0.10 6.01
C PRO A 33 -0.93 -0.84 5.12
N PHE A 34 -0.18 -1.76 5.73
CA PHE A 34 0.82 -2.57 5.05
C PHE A 34 0.54 -4.06 5.25
N ILE A 35 0.27 -4.73 4.14
CA ILE A 35 0.11 -6.18 4.07
C ILE A 35 1.51 -6.78 3.91
N SER A 36 2.10 -7.19 5.03
CA SER A 36 3.33 -7.96 5.08
C SER A 36 3.08 -9.42 4.68
N ARG A 37 4.15 -10.19 4.50
CA ARG A 37 4.06 -11.65 4.34
C ARG A 37 3.21 -12.33 5.42
N GLU A 38 3.37 -11.93 6.69
CA GLU A 38 2.63 -12.51 7.81
C GLU A 38 1.12 -12.27 7.69
N ALA A 39 0.72 -11.06 7.27
CA ALA A 39 -0.68 -10.72 7.07
C ALA A 39 -1.35 -11.59 5.98
N ILE A 40 -0.61 -12.05 4.97
CA ILE A 40 -1.12 -12.93 3.91
C ILE A 40 -1.59 -14.28 4.48
N HIS A 41 -0.89 -14.82 5.48
CA HIS A 41 -1.31 -16.06 6.14
C HIS A 41 -2.65 -15.87 6.86
N HIS A 42 -2.83 -14.74 7.56
CA HIS A 42 -4.10 -14.43 8.22
C HIS A 42 -5.28 -14.27 7.25
N ILE A 43 -5.06 -13.80 6.02
CA ILE A 43 -6.09 -13.75 4.98
C ILE A 43 -6.55 -15.16 4.62
N LYS A 44 -5.61 -16.08 4.39
CA LYS A 44 -5.91 -17.47 4.03
C LYS A 44 -6.63 -18.22 5.15
N GLU A 45 -6.35 -17.87 6.39
CA GLU A 45 -7.00 -18.44 7.58
C GLU A 45 -8.33 -17.75 7.95
N GLY A 46 -8.70 -16.66 7.24
CA GLY A 46 -9.92 -15.89 7.52
C GLY A 46 -9.88 -15.10 8.83
N THR A 47 -8.69 -14.84 9.36
CA THR A 47 -8.46 -14.06 10.59
C THR A 47 -7.93 -12.65 10.31
N PHE A 48 -7.84 -12.27 9.03
CA PHE A 48 -7.37 -10.96 8.60
C PHE A 48 -8.27 -9.84 9.08
N ASP A 49 -7.64 -8.80 9.60
CA ASP A 49 -8.26 -7.55 10.00
C ASP A 49 -7.34 -6.41 9.58
N VAL A 50 -7.81 -5.61 8.61
CA VAL A 50 -7.06 -4.46 8.08
C VAL A 50 -6.68 -3.44 9.17
N GLN A 51 -7.45 -3.37 10.27
CA GLN A 51 -7.20 -2.44 11.37
C GLN A 51 -6.01 -2.86 12.25
N LYS A 52 -5.55 -4.10 12.13
CA LYS A 52 -4.42 -4.65 12.87
C LYS A 52 -3.11 -4.65 12.08
N LEU A 53 -3.14 -4.17 10.84
CA LEU A 53 -1.95 -4.11 10.01
C LEU A 53 -0.98 -3.05 10.52
N ASP A 54 0.30 -3.34 10.35
CA ASP A 54 1.33 -2.33 10.46
C ASP A 54 1.09 -1.19 9.47
N LEU A 55 1.65 -0.02 9.77
CA LEU A 55 1.51 1.18 8.97
C LEU A 55 2.85 1.56 8.37
N ILE A 56 2.83 2.02 7.11
CA ILE A 56 4.00 2.63 6.46
C ILE A 56 3.69 4.06 6.02
N ALA A 57 4.71 4.92 6.05
CA ALA A 57 4.58 6.30 5.59
C ALA A 57 4.67 6.36 4.06
N PHE A 58 3.65 6.93 3.42
CA PHE A 58 3.56 7.04 1.96
C PHE A 58 3.28 8.49 1.54
N PRO A 59 4.01 9.05 0.55
CA PRO A 59 3.72 10.38 0.05
C PRO A 59 2.39 10.39 -0.73
N MET A 60 1.38 11.06 -0.20
CA MET A 60 0.04 11.16 -0.77
C MET A 60 -0.30 12.56 -1.25
N TYR A 61 -0.93 12.62 -2.43
CA TYR A 61 -1.45 13.84 -3.05
C TYR A 61 -2.98 13.80 -3.25
N SER A 62 -3.64 12.70 -2.86
CA SER A 62 -5.09 12.51 -2.95
C SER A 62 -5.66 12.11 -1.60
N SER A 63 -6.98 12.30 -1.44
CA SER A 63 -7.74 11.82 -0.26
C SER A 63 -8.17 10.36 -0.38
N ASN A 64 -7.73 9.66 -1.45
CA ASN A 64 -8.11 8.28 -1.69
C ASN A 64 -7.45 7.37 -0.65
N LYS A 65 -8.05 6.20 -0.43
CA LYS A 65 -7.45 5.20 0.46
C LYS A 65 -6.33 4.49 -0.28
N PHE A 66 -5.23 4.27 0.42
CA PHE A 66 -4.09 3.51 -0.08
C PHE A 66 -3.83 2.32 0.83
N ILE A 67 -3.25 1.28 0.24
CA ILE A 67 -2.73 0.13 0.95
C ILE A 67 -1.43 -0.31 0.28
N ALA A 68 -0.48 -0.75 1.08
CA ALA A 68 0.77 -1.31 0.59
C ALA A 68 0.79 -2.82 0.76
N LEU A 69 1.47 -3.51 -0.14
CA LEU A 69 1.58 -4.95 -0.20
C LEU A 69 3.03 -5.35 -0.46
N GLU A 70 3.59 -6.17 0.40
CA GLU A 70 4.83 -6.89 0.09
C GLU A 70 4.52 -8.04 -0.88
N LEU A 71 5.01 -7.96 -2.11
CA LEU A 71 4.77 -8.99 -3.10
C LEU A 71 5.53 -10.27 -2.73
N THR A 72 4.78 -11.37 -2.68
CA THR A 72 5.31 -12.72 -2.45
C THR A 72 4.67 -13.69 -3.44
N HIS A 73 5.31 -14.83 -3.66
CA HIS A 73 4.76 -15.91 -4.51
C HIS A 73 3.47 -16.54 -3.95
N GLU A 74 3.11 -16.22 -2.71
CA GLU A 74 1.89 -16.69 -2.07
C GLU A 74 0.61 -16.00 -2.56
N ILE A 75 0.77 -14.84 -3.21
CA ILE A 75 -0.34 -14.08 -3.81
C ILE A 75 -0.47 -14.51 -5.26
N ALA A 76 -1.63 -15.03 -5.61
CA ALA A 76 -1.91 -15.43 -6.98
C ALA A 76 -1.93 -14.19 -7.88
N SER A 77 -1.25 -14.26 -9.02
CA SER A 77 -1.11 -13.17 -9.99
C SER A 77 -1.17 -13.69 -11.43
N PRO A 78 -1.48 -12.84 -12.43
CA PRO A 78 -1.53 -13.25 -13.83
C PRO A 78 -0.13 -13.63 -14.34
N ALA A 79 -0.04 -14.65 -15.19
CA ALA A 79 1.24 -15.17 -15.69
C ALA A 79 2.07 -14.16 -16.51
N ASN A 80 1.45 -13.09 -17.00
CA ASN A 80 2.08 -12.01 -17.76
C ASN A 80 2.56 -10.84 -16.89
N VAL A 81 2.39 -10.92 -15.56
CA VAL A 81 2.86 -9.90 -14.62
C VAL A 81 4.24 -10.30 -14.11
N ASP A 82 5.26 -9.60 -14.60
CA ASP A 82 6.67 -9.80 -14.21
C ASP A 82 7.10 -8.69 -13.24
N ILE A 83 6.78 -8.87 -11.95
CA ILE A 83 7.20 -7.99 -10.87
C ILE A 83 8.09 -8.80 -9.92
N PRO A 84 9.31 -8.34 -9.60
CA PRO A 84 10.21 -9.04 -8.70
C PRO A 84 9.58 -9.31 -7.33
N GLU A 85 9.90 -10.47 -6.74
CA GLU A 85 9.53 -10.77 -5.36
C GLU A 85 10.11 -9.71 -4.40
N TYR A 86 9.44 -9.48 -3.27
CA TYR A 86 9.79 -8.45 -2.26
C TYR A 86 9.63 -7.00 -2.73
N THR A 87 9.07 -6.78 -3.92
CA THR A 87 8.61 -5.46 -4.33
C THR A 87 7.48 -5.00 -3.42
N ILE A 88 7.55 -3.76 -2.93
CA ILE A 88 6.42 -3.15 -2.22
C ILE A 88 5.53 -2.47 -3.25
N LEU A 89 4.32 -2.99 -3.42
CA LEU A 89 3.30 -2.43 -4.30
C LEU A 89 2.38 -1.52 -3.49
N PHE A 90 2.12 -0.35 -4.03
CA PHE A 90 1.18 0.62 -3.45
C PHE A 90 -0.06 0.65 -4.31
N PHE A 91 -1.21 0.35 -3.71
CA PHE A 91 -2.49 0.37 -4.40
C PHE A 91 -3.37 1.50 -3.88
N GLU A 92 -4.12 2.10 -4.80
CA GLU A 92 -5.15 3.09 -4.54
C GLU A 92 -6.53 2.42 -4.63
N GLN A 93 -7.41 2.67 -3.67
CA GLN A 93 -8.77 2.12 -3.70
C GLN A 93 -9.53 2.69 -4.89
N VAL A 94 -10.11 1.81 -5.69
CA VAL A 94 -10.93 2.21 -6.85
C VAL A 94 -12.09 3.07 -6.37
N GLN A 95 -12.34 4.15 -7.12
CA GLN A 95 -13.48 5.03 -6.91
C GLN A 95 -14.47 4.88 -8.09
N ILE A 96 -15.76 5.09 -7.83
CA ILE A 96 -16.83 4.95 -8.85
C ILE A 96 -16.55 5.83 -10.07
N ASP A 97 -16.07 7.04 -9.86
CA ASP A 97 -15.73 8.00 -10.91
C ASP A 97 -14.52 7.57 -11.76
N THR A 98 -13.62 6.74 -11.22
CA THR A 98 -12.43 6.23 -11.94
C THR A 98 -12.64 4.91 -12.70
N LEU A 99 -13.83 4.29 -12.57
CA LEU A 99 -14.12 2.99 -13.18
C LEU A 99 -13.87 2.94 -14.70
N HIS A 100 -14.16 4.05 -15.38
CA HIS A 100 -14.04 4.17 -16.84
C HIS A 100 -12.60 4.22 -17.39
N ILE A 101 -11.59 4.28 -16.51
CA ILE A 101 -10.16 4.31 -16.89
C ILE A 101 -9.37 3.12 -16.34
N LEU A 102 -10.05 2.04 -15.95
CA LEU A 102 -9.39 0.89 -15.35
C LEU A 102 -8.87 -0.12 -16.37
N ASP A 103 -9.38 -0.12 -17.60
CA ASP A 103 -9.05 -1.16 -18.58
C ASP A 103 -7.53 -1.36 -18.74
N ASN A 104 -7.11 -2.63 -18.76
CA ASN A 104 -5.72 -3.07 -18.85
C ASN A 104 -4.77 -2.57 -17.73
N HIS A 105 -5.30 -2.07 -16.61
CA HIS A 105 -4.47 -1.74 -15.44
C HIS A 105 -4.32 -2.93 -14.50
N LEU A 106 -3.16 -3.02 -13.85
CA LEU A 106 -2.94 -3.96 -12.76
C LEU A 106 -3.74 -3.54 -11.53
N GLY A 107 -4.35 -4.50 -10.87
CA GLY A 107 -5.11 -4.30 -9.64
C GLY A 107 -4.95 -5.43 -8.65
N MET A 108 -5.49 -5.20 -7.46
CA MET A 108 -5.59 -6.18 -6.39
C MET A 108 -7.05 -6.28 -5.96
N PHE A 109 -7.52 -7.51 -5.80
CA PHE A 109 -8.74 -7.80 -5.06
C PHE A 109 -8.35 -8.18 -3.64
N LEU A 110 -9.00 -7.58 -2.65
CA LEU A 110 -8.73 -7.83 -1.24
C LEU A 110 -10.03 -7.86 -0.44
N THR A 111 -10.24 -8.96 0.27
CA THR A 111 -11.28 -9.13 1.29
C THR A 111 -10.64 -9.70 2.56
N ASN A 112 -11.43 -9.98 3.59
CA ASN A 112 -10.93 -10.61 4.80
C ASN A 112 -10.50 -12.08 4.62
N THR A 113 -10.87 -12.70 3.51
CA THR A 113 -10.64 -14.13 3.26
C THR A 113 -9.93 -14.42 1.95
N GLU A 114 -9.69 -13.39 1.13
CA GLU A 114 -9.14 -13.56 -0.20
C GLU A 114 -8.28 -12.37 -0.61
N ILE A 115 -7.15 -12.67 -1.26
CA ILE A 115 -6.29 -11.70 -1.91
C ILE A 115 -5.79 -12.27 -3.23
N PHE A 116 -5.85 -11.47 -4.30
CA PHE A 116 -5.19 -11.80 -5.56
C PHE A 116 -4.86 -10.56 -6.39
N ILE A 117 -3.89 -10.67 -7.29
CA ILE A 117 -3.56 -9.66 -8.29
C ILE A 117 -4.21 -10.03 -9.62
N GLY A 118 -4.74 -9.04 -10.33
CA GLY A 118 -5.36 -9.23 -11.63
C GLY A 118 -5.13 -8.05 -12.57
N ILE A 119 -5.58 -8.21 -13.81
CA ILE A 119 -5.70 -7.12 -14.78
C ILE A 119 -7.17 -6.75 -14.91
N TYR A 120 -7.47 -5.46 -14.78
CA TYR A 120 -8.82 -4.96 -15.03
C TYR A 120 -9.18 -5.14 -16.50
N ASN A 121 -10.37 -5.69 -16.75
CA ASN A 121 -10.95 -5.78 -18.07
C ASN A 121 -12.30 -5.05 -18.04
N GLN A 122 -12.43 -4.06 -18.92
CA GLN A 122 -13.66 -3.32 -19.10
C GLN A 122 -14.26 -3.68 -20.46
N ASN A 123 -15.46 -4.24 -20.41
CA ASN A 123 -16.32 -4.33 -21.57
C ASN A 123 -17.51 -3.35 -21.43
N LYS A 124 -18.39 -3.28 -22.43
CA LYS A 124 -19.41 -2.22 -22.53
C LYS A 124 -20.31 -2.07 -21.30
N THR A 125 -20.49 -3.12 -20.53
CA THR A 125 -21.46 -3.16 -19.41
C THR A 125 -20.87 -3.69 -18.11
N THR A 126 -19.67 -4.26 -18.13
CA THR A 126 -19.07 -4.86 -16.94
C THR A 126 -17.59 -4.48 -16.84
N ILE A 127 -17.14 -4.34 -15.60
CA ILE A 127 -15.74 -4.21 -15.24
C ILE A 127 -15.45 -5.40 -14.36
N ASN A 128 -14.35 -6.09 -14.59
CA ASN A 128 -13.89 -7.14 -13.69
C ASN A 128 -12.38 -7.08 -13.51
N LEU A 129 -11.91 -7.65 -12.41
CA LEU A 129 -10.49 -7.86 -12.17
C LEU A 129 -10.19 -9.33 -12.45
N LYS A 130 -9.49 -9.59 -13.55
CA LYS A 130 -9.22 -10.94 -14.04
C LYS A 130 -7.83 -11.40 -13.60
N LEU A 131 -7.76 -12.54 -12.92
CA LEU A 131 -6.51 -13.22 -12.61
C LEU A 131 -6.09 -14.16 -13.74
N ASN A 132 -7.02 -15.01 -14.19
CA ASN A 132 -6.84 -15.94 -15.31
C ASN A 132 -8.20 -16.32 -15.91
N GLU A 133 -8.25 -17.32 -16.81
CA GLU A 133 -9.51 -17.78 -17.44
C GLU A 133 -10.51 -18.41 -16.47
N TRP A 134 -10.09 -18.79 -15.26
CA TRP A 134 -10.90 -19.48 -14.27
C TRP A 134 -11.29 -18.62 -13.07
N LYS A 135 -10.54 -17.54 -12.81
CA LYS A 135 -10.74 -16.66 -11.65
C LYS A 135 -10.75 -15.20 -12.08
N SER A 136 -11.87 -14.55 -11.79
CA SER A 136 -12.09 -13.12 -11.91
C SER A 136 -13.13 -12.69 -10.88
N GLU A 137 -13.11 -11.41 -10.51
CA GLU A 137 -14.16 -10.81 -9.68
C GLU A 137 -14.82 -9.67 -10.44
N ASP A 138 -16.14 -9.80 -10.62
CA ASP A 138 -16.95 -8.79 -11.27
C ASP A 138 -17.21 -7.63 -10.32
N PHE A 139 -17.07 -6.42 -10.85
CA PHE A 139 -17.36 -5.21 -10.12
C PHE A 139 -18.87 -5.04 -9.87
N ASN A 140 -19.22 -4.67 -8.65
CA ASN A 140 -20.50 -4.09 -8.30
C ASN A 140 -20.32 -3.05 -7.17
N THR A 141 -21.38 -2.31 -6.85
CA THR A 141 -21.31 -1.25 -5.84
C THR A 141 -21.07 -1.77 -4.42
N GLU A 142 -21.46 -3.00 -4.12
CA GLU A 142 -21.35 -3.61 -2.78
C GLU A 142 -19.91 -4.09 -2.52
N ASN A 143 -19.22 -4.59 -3.55
CA ASN A 143 -17.85 -5.10 -3.45
C ASN A 143 -16.78 -4.08 -3.89
N LEU A 144 -17.16 -2.86 -4.31
CA LEU A 144 -16.24 -1.75 -4.62
C LEU A 144 -15.09 -1.60 -3.61
N PRO A 145 -15.30 -1.67 -2.29
CA PRO A 145 -14.21 -1.49 -1.32
C PRO A 145 -13.08 -2.51 -1.43
N SER A 146 -13.34 -3.66 -2.07
CA SER A 146 -12.39 -4.75 -2.26
C SER A 146 -11.49 -4.57 -3.47
N PHE A 147 -11.74 -3.57 -4.33
CA PHE A 147 -10.98 -3.34 -5.56
C PHE A 147 -9.95 -2.22 -5.40
N TRP A 148 -8.73 -2.52 -5.78
CA TRP A 148 -7.60 -1.62 -5.67
C TRP A 148 -6.81 -1.57 -6.98
N LYS A 149 -6.42 -0.38 -7.43
CA LYS A 149 -5.62 -0.14 -8.63
C LYS A 149 -4.15 0.05 -8.24
N LEU A 150 -3.22 -0.57 -8.96
CA LEU A 150 -1.80 -0.31 -8.75
C LEU A 150 -1.50 1.17 -9.01
N TYR A 151 -0.88 1.82 -8.03
CA TYR A 151 -0.51 3.24 -8.08
C TYR A 151 0.99 3.44 -8.24
N ALA A 152 1.79 2.73 -7.44
CA ALA A 152 3.24 2.82 -7.46
C ALA A 152 3.88 1.52 -7.01
N LYS A 153 5.20 1.41 -7.21
CA LYS A 153 6.02 0.30 -6.73
C LYS A 153 7.33 0.82 -6.17
N PHE A 154 7.83 0.16 -5.14
CA PHE A 154 9.18 0.32 -4.64
C PHE A 154 9.93 -0.99 -4.85
N GLU A 155 10.94 -0.92 -5.70
CA GLU A 155 11.79 -2.05 -6.08
C GLU A 155 13.22 -1.78 -5.62
N LYS A 156 13.86 -2.79 -5.04
CA LYS A 156 15.29 -2.72 -4.77
C LYS A 156 16.03 -2.90 -6.10
N ASN A 157 16.71 -1.85 -6.56
CA ASN A 157 17.67 -2.00 -7.65
C ASN A 157 18.83 -2.87 -7.17
N ILE A 158 19.09 -3.95 -7.91
CA ILE A 158 20.23 -4.86 -7.71
C ILE A 158 21.33 -4.48 -8.70
#